data_AF-D3AUB1-F1
#
_entry.id   AF-D3AUB1-F1
#
_cell.length_a   1.000
_cell.length_b   1.000
_cell.length_c   1.000
_cell.angle_alpha   90.00
_cell.angle_beta   90.00
_cell.angle_gamma   90.00
#
_symmetry.space_group_name_H-M   'P 1'
#
loop_
_entity.id
_entity.type
_entity.pdbx_description
1 polymer ?
#
loop_
_entity_poly.entity_id
_entity_poly.type
_entity_poly.pdbx_seq_one_letter_code
_entity_poly.pdbx_strand_id
1 'polypeptide(L)'
;MIEAEFGILYFLQSLHTPWLDAVMKNITHLGDSGIFWILTGLALFCFKKTRRMGFCVLLSLAGGLLIGNIFLKNLVARDRPCWIDPTIQLLVASPKDFSFPSGHTMASFEAAVS
;
A
#
# COMPACT_ATOMS: atom_id res chain seq x y z
N MET A 1 -10.37 -11.47 -16.93
CA MET A 1 -9.89 -11.01 -15.61
C MET A 1 -8.98 -9.81 -15.78
N ILE A 2 -7.88 -9.95 -16.53
CA ILE A 2 -6.95 -8.86 -16.88
C ILE A 2 -7.68 -7.68 -17.57
N GLU A 3 -8.56 -7.96 -18.54
CA GLU A 3 -9.36 -6.93 -19.24
C GLU A 3 -10.14 -6.00 -18.30
N ALA A 4 -10.76 -6.56 -17.25
CA ALA A 4 -11.54 -5.78 -16.29
C ALA A 4 -10.62 -4.90 -15.42
N GLU A 5 -9.47 -5.42 -15.00
CA GLU A 5 -8.49 -4.69 -14.19
C GLU A 5 -7.86 -3.53 -14.98
N PHE A 6 -7.52 -3.75 -16.24
CA PHE A 6 -7.04 -2.69 -17.13
C PHE A 6 -8.13 -1.68 -17.47
N GLY A 7 -9.38 -2.11 -17.66
CA GLY A 7 -10.52 -1.20 -17.81
C GLY A 7 -10.68 -0.25 -16.63
N ILE A 8 -10.56 -0.76 -15.40
CA ILE A 8 -10.57 0.07 -14.18
C ILE A 8 -9.34 0.99 -14.15
N LEU A 9 -8.16 0.49 -14.49
CA LEU A 9 -6.94 1.29 -14.51
C LEU A 9 -7.03 2.49 -15.45
N TYR A 10 -7.49 2.27 -16.69
CA TYR A 10 -7.63 3.35 -17.67
C TYR A 10 -8.74 4.33 -17.28
N PHE A 11 -9.82 3.84 -16.68
CA PHE A 11 -10.82 4.71 -16.09
C PHE A 11 -10.22 5.61 -15.01
N LEU A 12 -9.41 5.07 -14.09
CA LEU A 12 -8.72 5.88 -13.07
C LEU A 12 -7.73 6.89 -13.69
N GLN A 13 -6.99 6.48 -14.72
CA GLN A 13 -6.10 7.39 -15.47
C GLN A 13 -6.87 8.55 -16.12
N SER A 14 -8.11 8.34 -16.55
CA SER A 14 -8.96 9.40 -17.11
C SER A 14 -9.38 10.47 -16.09
N LEU A 15 -9.21 10.21 -14.79
CA LEU A 15 -9.51 11.16 -13.71
C LEU A 15 -8.32 12.06 -13.35
N HIS A 16 -7.15 11.87 -13.97
CA HIS A 16 -5.95 12.66 -13.67
C HIS A 16 -6.20 14.16 -13.86
N THR A 17 -5.81 14.93 -12.85
CA THR A 17 -5.76 16.40 -12.92
C THR A 17 -4.56 16.87 -12.11
N PRO A 18 -3.88 17.99 -12.46
CA PRO A 18 -2.68 18.42 -11.75
C PRO A 18 -2.87 18.56 -10.23
N TRP A 19 -4.07 19.00 -9.80
CA TRP A 19 -4.41 19.08 -8.38
C TRP A 19 -4.58 17.71 -7.72
N LEU A 20 -5.36 16.81 -8.34
CA LEU A 20 -5.58 15.46 -7.81
C LEU A 20 -4.28 14.67 -7.75
N ASP A 21 -3.44 14.78 -8.78
CA ASP A 21 -2.15 14.11 -8.86
C ASP A 21 -1.22 14.55 -7.72
N ALA A 22 -1.19 15.85 -7.41
CA ALA A 22 -0.42 16.38 -6.29
C ALA A 22 -0.93 15.81 -4.95
N VAL A 23 -2.25 15.74 -4.76
CA VAL A 23 -2.85 15.15 -3.55
C VAL A 23 -2.50 13.66 -3.43
N MET A 24 -2.68 12.88 -4.51
CA MET A 24 -2.42 11.45 -4.51
C MET A 24 -0.95 11.11 -4.28
N LYS A 25 -0.01 11.89 -4.84
CA LYS A 25 1.43 11.74 -4.54
C LYS A 25 1.74 11.93 -3.06
N ASN A 26 1.18 12.97 -2.44
CA ASN A 26 1.42 13.20 -1.01
C ASN A 26 0.78 12.12 -0.12
N ILE A 27 -0.42 11.65 -0.45
CA ILE A 27 -1.09 10.58 0.30
C ILE A 27 -0.30 9.27 0.20
N THR A 28 0.17 8.88 -0.98
CA THR A 28 0.91 7.61 -1.13
C THR A 28 2.20 7.58 -0.31
N HIS A 29 2.86 8.73 -0.13
CA HIS A 29 4.06 8.82 0.72
C HIS A 29 3.80 8.48 2.19
N LEU A 30 2.57 8.64 2.69
CA LEU A 30 2.22 8.23 4.05
C LEU A 30 2.32 6.69 4.22
N GLY A 31 2.07 5.93 3.16
CA GLY A 31 2.18 4.46 3.22
C GLY A 31 3.58 3.93 2.95
N ASP A 32 4.57 4.80 2.67
CA ASP A 32 5.93 4.36 2.33
C ASP A 32 6.55 3.58 3.49
N SER A 33 6.95 2.34 3.18
CA SER A 33 7.48 1.36 4.14
C SER A 33 6.59 1.13 5.38
N GLY A 34 5.31 1.55 5.34
CA GLY A 34 4.40 1.51 6.49
C GLY A 34 4.79 2.44 7.64
N ILE A 35 5.70 3.41 7.45
CA ILE A 35 6.29 4.18 8.54
C ILE A 35 5.25 4.97 9.35
N PHE A 36 4.27 5.56 8.67
CA PHE A 36 3.17 6.28 9.33
C PHE A 36 2.38 5.38 10.29
N TRP A 37 2.09 4.16 9.88
CA TRP A 37 1.35 3.18 10.68
C TRP A 37 2.19 2.61 11.82
N ILE A 38 3.49 2.41 11.61
CA ILE A 38 4.43 2.02 12.66
C ILE A 38 4.49 3.09 13.75
N LEU A 39 4.65 4.37 13.36
CA LEU A 39 4.66 5.49 14.31
C LEU A 39 3.33 5.60 15.06
N THR A 40 2.20 5.37 14.38
CA THR A 40 0.87 5.35 15.01
C THR A 40 0.76 4.22 16.04
N GLY A 41 1.16 2.99 15.68
CA GLY A 41 1.18 1.85 16.58
C GLY A 41 2.06 2.09 17.82
N LEU A 42 3.26 2.65 17.62
CA LEU A 42 4.17 3.01 18.71
C LEU A 42 3.58 4.09 19.64
N ALA A 43 2.99 5.15 19.07
CA ALA A 43 2.34 6.20 19.84
C ALA A 43 1.22 5.62 20.72
N LEU A 44 0.35 4.78 20.13
CA LEU A 44 -0.71 4.10 20.87
C LEU A 44 -0.16 3.14 21.94
N PHE A 45 0.98 2.50 21.69
CA PHE A 45 1.61 1.57 22.63
C PHE A 45 2.14 2.27 23.89
N CYS A 46 2.63 3.51 23.76
CA CYS A 46 3.19 4.29 24.86
C CYS A 46 2.15 4.62 25.95
N PHE A 47 0.89 4.90 25.58
CA PHE A 47 -0.15 5.26 26.55
C PHE A 47 -0.84 4.04 27.15
N LYS A 48 -0.90 3.95 28.49
CA LYS A 48 -1.49 2.81 29.21
C LYS A 48 -2.92 2.48 28.76
N LYS A 49 -3.72 3.50 28.42
CA LYS A 49 -5.12 3.33 27.98
C LYS A 49 -5.24 2.68 26.59
N THR A 50 -4.30 2.94 25.69
CA THR A 50 -4.35 2.49 24.29
C THR A 50 -3.34 1.41 23.94
N ARG A 51 -2.55 0.96 24.93
CA ARG A 51 -1.42 0.05 24.71
C ARG A 51 -1.77 -1.24 23.98
N ARG A 52 -2.93 -1.82 24.29
CA ARG A 52 -3.41 -3.04 23.61
C ARG A 52 -3.64 -2.80 22.12
N MET A 53 -4.27 -1.68 21.75
CA MET A 53 -4.48 -1.31 20.35
C MET A 53 -3.14 -1.09 19.63
N GLY A 54 -2.20 -0.36 20.26
CA GLY A 54 -0.86 -0.17 19.71
C GLY A 54 -0.13 -1.49 19.48
N PHE A 55 -0.25 -2.45 20.40
CA PHE A 55 0.31 -3.79 20.22
C PHE A 55 -0.36 -4.54 19.06
N CYS A 56 -1.69 -4.51 18.95
CA CYS A 56 -2.41 -5.13 17.84
C CYS A 56 -1.95 -4.55 16.49
N VAL A 57 -1.89 -3.22 16.35
CA VAL A 57 -1.42 -2.55 15.12
C VAL A 57 -0.02 -3.03 14.75
N LEU A 58 0.93 -3.01 15.69
CA LEU A 58 2.32 -3.41 15.43
C LEU A 58 2.43 -4.90 15.06
N LEU A 59 1.65 -5.76 15.73
CA LEU A 59 1.61 -7.18 15.44
C LEU A 59 1.01 -7.46 14.06
N SER A 60 -0.08 -6.79 13.70
CA SER A 60 -0.71 -6.89 12.39
C SER A 60 0.25 -6.46 11.28
N LEU A 61 0.93 -5.31 11.45
CA LEU A 61 1.93 -4.82 10.47
C LEU A 61 3.11 -5.80 10.31
N ALA A 62 3.57 -6.40 11.41
CA ALA A 62 4.62 -7.44 11.34
C ALA A 62 4.11 -8.68 10.59
N GLY A 63 2.88 -9.11 10.84
CA GLY A 63 2.23 -10.20 10.12
C GLY A 63 2.09 -9.90 8.63
N GLY A 64 1.60 -8.72 8.26
CA GLY A 64 1.47 -8.26 6.88
C GLY A 64 2.81 -8.20 6.15
N LEU A 65 3.87 -7.75 6.82
CA LEU A 65 5.23 -7.77 6.25
C LEU A 65 5.68 -9.20 5.94
N LEU A 66 5.61 -10.11 6.92
CA LEU A 66 6.13 -11.47 6.78
C LEU A 66 5.29 -12.31 5.81
N ILE A 67 3.96 -12.30 5.99
CA ILE A 67 3.05 -13.13 5.22
C ILE A 67 2.73 -12.47 3.87
N GLY A 68 2.40 -11.19 3.87
CA GLY A 68 2.01 -10.48 2.65
C GLY A 68 3.20 -10.11 1.77
N ASN A 69 4.11 -9.28 2.28
CA ASN A 69 5.20 -8.72 1.46
C ASN A 69 6.35 -9.69 1.19
N ILE A 70 6.71 -10.55 2.16
CA ILE A 70 7.84 -11.48 1.98
C ILE A 70 7.37 -12.80 1.39
N PHE A 71 6.31 -13.39 1.92
CA PHE A 71 5.86 -14.70 1.45
C PHE A 71 4.96 -14.61 0.22
N LEU A 72 3.75 -14.06 0.34
CA LEU A 72 2.74 -14.05 -0.72
C LEU A 72 3.20 -13.30 -1.97
N LYS A 73 3.91 -12.18 -1.79
CA LYS A 73 4.37 -11.35 -2.92
C LYS A 73 5.33 -12.09 -3.84
N ASN A 74 6.24 -12.86 -3.26
CA ASN A 74 7.20 -13.67 -4.01
C ASN A 74 6.60 -15.00 -4.48
N LEU A 75 5.59 -15.52 -3.79
CA LEU A 75 4.86 -16.71 -4.21
C LEU A 75 4.01 -16.45 -5.46
N VAL A 76 3.29 -15.32 -5.48
CA VAL A 76 2.40 -14.96 -6.60
C VAL A 76 3.19 -14.32 -7.74
N ALA A 77 4.23 -13.55 -7.43
CA ALA A 77 5.15 -12.94 -8.39
C ALA A 77 4.44 -12.20 -9.55
N ARG A 78 3.34 -11.51 -9.24
CA ARG A 78 2.49 -10.87 -10.26
C ARG A 78 3.12 -9.59 -10.79
N ASP A 79 3.17 -9.45 -12.11
CA ASP A 79 3.64 -8.23 -12.76
C ASP A 79 2.75 -7.02 -12.46
N ARG A 80 3.35 -5.83 -12.49
CA ARG A 80 2.62 -4.55 -12.37
C ARG A 80 2.04 -4.13 -13.72
N PRO A 81 0.90 -3.41 -13.74
CA PRO A 81 0.35 -2.90 -15.00
C PRO A 81 1.37 -2.10 -15.81
N CYS A 82 2.18 -1.24 -15.17
CA CYS A 82 3.21 -0.45 -15.84
C CYS A 82 4.42 -1.25 -16.35
N TRP A 83 4.56 -2.52 -15.97
CA TRP A 83 5.56 -3.43 -16.55
C TRP A 83 5.02 -4.14 -17.79
N ILE A 84 3.69 -4.23 -17.91
CA ILE A 84 2.99 -4.88 -19.02
C ILE A 84 2.71 -3.86 -20.13
N ASP A 85 2.19 -2.68 -19.76
CA ASP A 85 1.92 -1.58 -20.68
C ASP A 85 2.78 -0.35 -20.33
N PRO A 86 3.81 -0.05 -21.14
CA PRO A 86 4.70 1.08 -20.91
C PRO A 86 4.06 2.45 -21.21
N THR A 87 2.86 2.49 -21.79
CA THR A 87 2.14 3.76 -22.07
C THR A 87 1.46 4.35 -20.84
N ILE A 88 1.33 3.57 -19.75
CA ILE A 88 0.75 4.02 -18.49
C ILE A 88 1.60 5.13 -17.88
N GLN A 89 0.99 6.30 -17.68
CA GLN A 89 1.66 7.42 -17.03
C GLN A 89 1.75 7.20 -15.52
N LEU A 90 2.98 7.22 -15.00
CA LEU A 90 3.25 7.07 -13.58
C LEU A 90 3.44 8.42 -12.90
N LEU A 91 2.77 8.58 -11.76
CA LEU A 91 2.92 9.76 -10.89
C LEU A 91 4.19 9.69 -10.02
N VAL A 92 4.71 8.49 -9.80
CA VAL A 92 5.88 8.16 -8.99
C VAL A 92 6.85 7.28 -9.78
N ALA A 93 8.05 7.04 -9.26
CA ALA A 93 8.99 6.13 -9.90
C ALA A 93 8.41 4.71 -10.03
N SER A 94 8.70 4.04 -11.14
CA SER A 94 8.29 2.64 -11.33
C SER A 94 8.81 1.79 -10.17
N PRO A 95 7.91 1.09 -9.44
CA PRO A 95 8.34 0.19 -8.38
C PRO A 95 9.16 -0.98 -8.94
N LYS A 96 9.97 -1.61 -8.08
CA LYS A 96 10.88 -2.71 -8.43
C LYS A 96 10.40 -4.09 -7.96
N ASP A 97 9.32 -4.14 -7.20
CA ASP A 97 8.76 -5.34 -6.58
C ASP A 97 7.40 -5.72 -7.19
N PHE A 98 6.91 -6.94 -6.98
CA PHE A 98 5.66 -7.43 -7.59
C PHE A 98 4.41 -6.61 -7.18
N SER A 99 3.31 -6.81 -7.91
CA SER A 99 2.08 -6.02 -7.74
C SER A 99 1.16 -6.52 -6.61
N PHE A 100 1.15 -7.82 -6.33
CA PHE A 100 0.22 -8.44 -5.40
C PHE A 100 0.91 -9.12 -4.22
N PRO A 101 0.47 -8.90 -2.96
CA PRO A 101 -0.47 -7.86 -2.55
C PRO A 101 0.18 -6.46 -2.53
N SER A 102 -0.66 -5.42 -2.50
CA SER A 102 -0.20 -4.03 -2.30
C SER A 102 0.23 -3.82 -0.85
N GLY A 103 1.49 -3.43 -0.64
CA GLY A 103 2.04 -3.17 0.69
C GLY A 103 1.37 -1.98 1.39
N HIS A 104 1.23 -0.85 0.69
CA HIS A 104 0.58 0.36 1.22
C HIS A 104 -0.87 0.10 1.64
N THR A 105 -1.63 -0.60 0.78
CA THR A 105 -3.04 -0.91 1.05
C THR A 105 -3.16 -1.86 2.24
N MET A 106 -2.36 -2.93 2.25
CA MET A 106 -2.36 -3.91 3.33
C MET A 106 -2.05 -3.27 4.69
N ALA A 107 -0.94 -2.51 4.79
CA ALA A 107 -0.56 -1.84 6.04
C ALA A 107 -1.64 -0.86 6.53
N SER A 108 -2.28 -0.14 5.61
CA SER A 108 -3.32 0.84 5.96
C SER A 108 -4.58 0.18 6.52
N PHE A 109 -5.02 -0.94 5.91
CA PHE A 109 -6.19 -1.66 6.40
C PHE A 109 -5.89 -2.44 7.67
N GLU A 110 -4.74 -3.09 7.78
CA GLU A 110 -4.30 -3.78 9.00
C GLU A 110 -4.28 -2.84 10.21
N ALA A 111 -3.71 -1.64 10.05
CA ALA A 111 -3.68 -0.65 11.12
C ALA A 111 -5.08 -0.10 11.47
N ALA A 112 -5.97 0.05 10.49
CA ALA A 112 -7.32 0.58 10.69
C ALA A 112 -8.26 -0.40 11.42
N VAL A 113 -8.06 -1.71 11.27
CA VAL A 113 -8.93 -2.75 11.87
C VAL A 113 -8.37 -3.39 13.15
N SER A 114 -7.16 -3.01 13.57
CA SER A 114 -6.49 -3.51 14.78
C SER A 114 -6.93 -2.81 16.05
#